data_AF-A0A7W0ZFX9-F1
#
_entry.id   AF-A0A7W0ZFX9-F1
#
_cell.length_a   1.000
_cell.length_b   1.000
_cell.length_c   1.000
_cell.angle_alpha   90.00
_cell.angle_beta   90.00
_cell.angle_gamma   90.00
#
_symmetry.space_group_name_H-M   'P 1'
#
loop_
_entity.id
_entity.type
_entity.pdbx_description
1 polymer ?
#
loop_
_entity_poly.entity_id
_entity_poly.type
_entity_poly.pdbx_seq_one_letter_code
_entity_poly.pdbx_strand_id
1 'polypeptide(L)'
;MIVAKSPEEVEQRPRAVAIGSFDGVHRGHAAVLEAVRATGLASTVITFNPHPRIALGNKVELLTTLERRLELLDEAGVETVLVAAFTPELQALTPEEFAERFLHATGTEVVVAGSDFRFGVRRSGDLDLLERLGFRVMVPQQVEGVSSTAIRAALVEGDVIRAAGMLGRPFELDGIVVTGDQRGGTLGYPTANLFLEPNLSCPRYGIYAGSARGHRAAVSIGTNPHYGGTERRIEPYLLDFEGNLYGERLLVEVWERLRDEAVFDSEEALVAQIARDVDATRNARRPAVGR
;
A
#
# COMPACT_ATOMS: atom_id res chain seq x y z
N MET A 1 7.27 13.39 10.30
CA MET A 1 6.33 12.64 11.15
C MET A 1 7.05 11.91 12.29
N ILE A 2 6.42 11.79 13.47
CA ILE A 2 6.85 10.94 14.60
C ILE A 2 6.19 9.56 14.44
N VAL A 3 6.95 8.49 14.63
CA VAL A 3 6.42 7.11 14.65
C VAL A 3 6.57 6.55 16.05
N ALA A 4 5.44 6.35 16.72
CA ALA A 4 5.34 5.77 18.05
C ALA A 4 4.89 4.31 17.97
N LYS A 5 5.35 3.46 18.88
CA LYS A 5 4.97 2.04 18.99
C LYS A 5 4.03 1.78 20.16
N SER A 6 3.92 2.73 21.09
CA SER A 6 3.02 2.65 22.22
C SER A 6 2.48 4.05 22.59
N PRO A 7 1.32 4.14 23.27
CA PRO A 7 0.75 5.42 23.68
C PRO A 7 1.68 6.27 24.55
N GLU A 8 2.56 5.64 25.33
CA GLU A 8 3.50 6.32 26.24
C GLU A 8 4.61 7.06 25.49
N GLU A 9 4.89 6.69 24.25
CA GLU A 9 5.84 7.39 23.36
C GLU A 9 5.21 8.63 22.69
N VAL A 10 3.90 8.82 22.85
CA VAL A 10 3.15 9.93 22.26
C VAL A 10 2.97 11.03 23.29
N GLU A 11 3.47 12.24 22.98
CA GLU A 11 3.33 13.41 23.85
C GLU A 11 1.85 13.69 24.18
N GLN A 12 1.51 13.91 25.46
CA GLN A 12 0.14 14.21 25.84
C GLN A 12 -0.21 15.68 25.52
N ARG A 13 -0.98 15.90 24.45
CA ARG A 13 -1.50 17.23 24.06
C ARG A 13 -2.74 17.10 23.18
N PRO A 14 -3.57 18.16 23.07
CA PRO A 14 -4.76 18.17 22.23
C PRO A 14 -4.51 17.65 20.81
N ARG A 15 -5.15 16.54 20.46
CA ARG A 15 -4.97 15.87 19.16
C ARG A 15 -6.28 15.44 18.51
N ALA A 16 -6.26 15.39 17.19
CA ALA A 16 -7.26 14.74 16.37
C ALA A 16 -6.70 13.40 15.88
N VAL A 17 -7.43 12.32 16.15
CA VAL A 17 -6.99 10.95 15.86
C VAL A 17 -7.87 10.32 14.80
N ALA A 18 -7.26 9.76 13.76
CA ALA A 18 -7.91 8.77 12.91
C ALA A 18 -7.42 7.36 13.22
N ILE A 19 -8.35 6.39 13.23
CA ILE A 19 -8.07 5.00 13.63
C ILE A 19 -8.45 4.08 12.48
N GLY A 20 -7.55 3.19 12.08
CA GLY A 20 -7.82 2.26 10.99
C GLY A 20 -6.59 1.47 10.55
N SER A 21 -6.75 0.55 9.59
CA SER A 21 -5.59 -0.17 9.05
C SER A 21 -4.77 0.67 8.07
N PHE A 22 -5.40 1.66 7.42
CA PHE A 22 -4.78 2.54 6.42
C PHE A 22 -4.06 1.81 5.29
N ASP A 23 -4.47 0.57 4.98
CA ASP A 23 -3.78 -0.24 3.98
C ASP A 23 -3.96 0.35 2.57
N GLY A 24 -2.85 0.70 1.94
CA GLY A 24 -2.80 1.40 0.66
C GLY A 24 -2.96 2.93 0.72
N VAL A 25 -3.36 3.53 1.86
CA VAL A 25 -3.60 4.98 2.00
C VAL A 25 -4.33 5.56 0.78
N HIS A 26 -5.48 4.97 0.44
CA HIS A 26 -6.28 5.34 -0.74
C HIS A 26 -7.05 6.64 -0.53
N ARG A 27 -7.75 7.15 -1.56
CA ARG A 27 -8.49 8.42 -1.49
C ARG A 27 -9.53 8.49 -0.36
N GLY A 28 -10.16 7.37 -0.01
CA GLY A 28 -11.01 7.29 1.18
C GLY A 28 -10.26 7.58 2.49
N HIS A 29 -9.02 7.11 2.63
CA HIS A 29 -8.15 7.46 3.76
C HIS A 29 -7.69 8.91 3.67
N ALA A 30 -7.35 9.41 2.47
CA ALA A 30 -6.96 10.81 2.29
C ALA A 30 -8.04 11.78 2.79
N ALA A 31 -9.33 11.49 2.54
CA ALA A 31 -10.43 12.29 3.08
C ALA A 31 -10.50 12.29 4.62
N VAL A 32 -10.22 11.14 5.26
CA VAL A 32 -10.12 11.03 6.72
C VAL A 32 -8.94 11.85 7.25
N LEU A 33 -7.78 11.75 6.61
CA LEU A 33 -6.57 12.47 7.02
C LEU A 33 -6.71 13.98 6.83
N GLU A 34 -7.37 14.42 5.76
CA GLU A 34 -7.69 15.83 5.55
C GLU A 34 -8.63 16.36 6.63
N ALA A 35 -9.66 15.59 7.00
CA ALA A 35 -10.57 15.97 8.09
C ALA A 35 -9.85 16.05 9.45
N VAL A 36 -8.89 15.15 9.74
CA VAL A 36 -8.02 15.26 10.93
C VAL A 36 -7.22 16.56 10.89
N ARG A 37 -6.58 16.88 9.77
CA ARG A 37 -5.75 18.08 9.62
C ARG A 37 -6.56 19.37 9.71
N ALA A 38 -7.77 19.39 9.15
CA ALA A 38 -8.65 20.55 9.15
C ALA A 38 -9.10 20.96 10.57
N THR A 39 -8.92 20.11 11.59
CA THR A 39 -9.18 20.46 12.99
C THR A 39 -8.21 21.49 13.56
N GLY A 40 -7.00 21.60 13.01
CA GLY A 40 -5.90 22.39 13.57
C GLY A 40 -5.24 21.80 14.83
N LEU A 41 -5.69 20.62 15.29
CA LEU A 41 -5.06 19.87 16.39
C LEU A 41 -3.87 19.05 15.89
N ALA A 42 -3.10 18.47 16.81
CA ALA A 42 -2.03 17.53 16.45
C ALA A 42 -2.58 16.36 15.64
N SER A 43 -2.16 16.20 14.38
CA SER A 43 -2.71 15.18 13.50
C SER A 43 -2.12 13.81 13.81
N THR A 44 -2.97 12.86 14.19
CA THR A 44 -2.53 11.55 14.64
C THR A 44 -3.25 10.43 13.92
N VAL A 45 -2.50 9.41 13.53
CA VAL A 45 -3.07 8.15 13.02
C VAL A 45 -2.71 7.02 13.96
N ILE A 46 -3.72 6.28 14.41
CA ILE A 46 -3.53 4.98 15.04
C ILE A 46 -3.73 3.91 13.97
N THR A 47 -2.67 3.17 13.68
CA THR A 47 -2.65 2.05 12.74
C THR A 47 -2.14 0.79 13.44
N PHE A 48 -2.20 -0.34 12.75
CA PHE A 48 -1.95 -1.64 13.36
C PHE A 48 -0.93 -2.45 12.57
N ASN A 49 0.00 -3.07 13.30
CA ASN A 49 0.95 -4.02 12.74
C ASN A 49 1.12 -5.24 13.68
N PRO A 50 0.97 -6.50 13.21
CA PRO A 50 0.52 -6.87 11.86
C PRO A 50 -0.91 -6.38 11.58
N HIS A 51 -1.30 -6.39 10.30
CA HIS A 51 -2.66 -5.98 9.92
C HIS A 51 -3.72 -6.80 10.69
N PRO A 52 -4.81 -6.20 11.23
CA PRO A 52 -5.75 -6.88 12.12
C PRO A 52 -6.32 -8.18 11.55
N ARG A 53 -6.69 -8.17 10.26
CA ARG A 53 -7.16 -9.37 9.57
C ARG A 53 -6.12 -10.50 9.52
N ILE A 54 -4.83 -10.17 9.33
CA ILE A 54 -3.74 -11.15 9.32
C ILE A 54 -3.55 -11.72 10.72
N ALA A 55 -3.55 -10.88 11.74
CA ALA A 55 -3.44 -11.31 13.13
C ALA A 55 -4.59 -12.24 13.57
N LEU A 56 -5.78 -12.05 12.99
CA LEU A 56 -6.95 -12.92 13.18
C LEU A 56 -6.94 -14.17 12.29
N GLY A 57 -5.82 -14.47 11.61
CA GLY A 57 -5.65 -15.67 10.79
C GLY A 57 -6.24 -15.60 9.38
N ASN A 58 -6.71 -14.42 8.92
CA ASN A 58 -7.22 -14.28 7.56
C ASN A 58 -6.06 -14.08 6.58
N LYS A 59 -6.17 -14.70 5.40
CA LYS A 59 -5.30 -14.37 4.27
C LYS A 59 -5.74 -13.04 3.67
N VAL A 60 -4.84 -12.05 3.69
CA VAL A 60 -5.03 -10.74 3.07
C VAL A 60 -3.74 -10.37 2.37
N GLU A 61 -3.83 -10.06 1.08
CA GLU A 61 -2.74 -9.43 0.36
C GLU A 61 -2.75 -7.93 0.67
N LEU A 62 -1.71 -7.43 1.33
CA LEU A 62 -1.57 -6.03 1.71
C LEU A 62 -1.25 -5.17 0.48
N LEU A 63 -1.85 -3.99 0.41
CA LEU A 63 -1.59 -3.06 -0.68
C LEU A 63 -0.23 -2.37 -0.54
N THR A 64 0.31 -2.29 0.67
CA THR A 64 1.59 -1.64 0.99
C THR A 64 2.27 -2.37 2.15
N THR A 65 3.60 -2.34 2.19
CA THR A 65 4.38 -2.64 3.41
C THR A 65 4.03 -1.64 4.53
N LEU A 66 4.42 -1.94 5.77
CA LEU A 66 4.31 -0.95 6.85
C LEU A 66 5.18 0.27 6.55
N GLU A 67 6.41 0.06 6.07
CA GLU A 67 7.35 1.12 5.73
C GLU A 67 6.75 2.08 4.68
N ARG A 68 6.23 1.56 3.57
CA ARG A 68 5.56 2.39 2.56
C ARG A 68 4.30 3.06 3.08
N ARG A 69 3.53 2.39 3.93
CA ARG A 69 2.34 3.01 4.57
C ARG A 69 2.73 4.22 5.42
N LEU A 70 3.82 4.14 6.18
CA LEU A 70 4.32 5.25 6.99
C LEU A 70 4.78 6.42 6.10
N GLU A 71 5.50 6.16 5.01
CA GLU A 71 5.88 7.19 4.03
C GLU A 71 4.64 7.90 3.45
N LEU A 72 3.61 7.14 3.06
CA LEU A 72 2.38 7.71 2.51
C LEU A 72 1.59 8.55 3.54
N LEU A 73 1.67 8.19 4.83
CA LEU A 73 1.07 8.99 5.90
C LEU A 73 1.86 10.29 6.15
N ASP A 74 3.19 10.24 6.05
CA ASP A 74 4.04 11.44 6.12
C ASP A 74 3.80 12.36 4.92
N GLU A 75 3.71 11.81 3.70
CA GLU A 75 3.33 12.54 2.49
C GLU A 75 1.94 13.22 2.60
N ALA A 76 1.01 12.58 3.33
CA ALA A 76 -0.31 13.16 3.63
C ALA A 76 -0.28 14.25 4.72
N GLY A 77 0.87 14.50 5.35
CA GLY A 77 1.07 15.52 6.38
C GLY A 77 0.58 15.10 7.76
N VAL A 78 0.59 13.80 8.07
CA VAL A 78 0.33 13.31 9.42
C VAL A 78 1.53 13.62 10.32
N GLU A 79 1.27 14.19 11.49
CA GLU A 79 2.33 14.56 12.42
C GLU A 79 2.81 13.36 13.23
N THR A 80 1.89 12.55 13.78
CA THR A 80 2.19 11.36 14.59
C THR A 80 1.50 10.13 14.04
N VAL A 81 2.22 9.02 13.90
CA VAL A 81 1.63 7.70 13.65
C VAL A 81 1.94 6.79 14.84
N LEU A 82 0.90 6.35 15.54
CA LEU A 82 0.98 5.32 16.56
C LEU A 82 0.70 3.95 15.91
N VAL A 83 1.75 3.15 15.77
CA VAL A 83 1.67 1.78 15.24
C VAL A 83 1.42 0.83 16.40
N ALA A 84 0.14 0.57 16.70
CA ALA A 84 -0.25 -0.35 17.73
C ALA A 84 0.03 -1.80 17.31
N ALA A 85 0.77 -2.54 18.14
CA ALA A 85 0.99 -3.95 17.94
C ALA A 85 -0.33 -4.73 18.09
N PHE A 86 -0.79 -5.42 17.05
CA PHE A 86 -2.08 -6.13 17.09
C PHE A 86 -1.97 -7.51 17.77
N THR A 87 -1.61 -7.49 19.06
CA THR A 87 -1.38 -8.68 19.88
C THR A 87 -2.69 -9.22 20.49
N PRO A 88 -2.71 -10.44 21.05
CA PRO A 88 -3.86 -10.95 21.80
C PRO A 88 -4.30 -10.02 22.95
N GLU A 89 -3.36 -9.33 23.59
CA GLU A 89 -3.64 -8.36 24.65
C GLU A 89 -4.42 -7.16 24.12
N LEU A 90 -4.03 -6.61 22.96
CA LEU A 90 -4.78 -5.53 22.31
C LEU A 90 -6.19 -6.01 21.90
N GLN A 91 -6.30 -7.23 21.40
CA GLN A 91 -7.57 -7.82 20.96
C GLN A 91 -8.57 -8.05 22.10
N ALA A 92 -8.05 -8.25 23.32
CA ALA A 92 -8.86 -8.49 24.51
C ALA A 92 -9.42 -7.19 25.13
N LEU A 93 -8.90 -6.02 24.76
CA LEU A 93 -9.35 -4.75 25.33
C LEU A 93 -10.82 -4.50 25.01
N THR A 94 -11.59 -4.15 26.05
CA THR A 94 -12.89 -3.52 25.86
C THR A 94 -12.74 -2.18 25.13
N PRO A 95 -13.79 -1.69 24.45
CA PRO A 95 -13.75 -0.38 23.83
C PRO A 95 -13.34 0.74 24.81
N GLU A 96 -13.83 0.70 26.04
CA GLU A 96 -13.51 1.67 27.09
C GLU A 96 -12.03 1.62 27.49
N GLU A 97 -11.46 0.42 27.68
CA GLU A 97 -10.03 0.26 27.95
C GLU A 97 -9.17 0.74 26.77
N PHE A 98 -9.61 0.47 25.54
CA PHE A 98 -8.93 0.97 24.35
C PHE A 98 -8.96 2.50 24.31
N ALA A 99 -10.11 3.12 24.54
CA ALA A 99 -10.26 4.57 24.55
C ALA A 99 -9.41 5.22 25.64
N GLU A 100 -9.40 4.67 26.85
CA GLU A 100 -8.55 5.15 27.94
C GLU A 100 -7.07 5.09 27.56
N ARG A 101 -6.61 3.92 27.12
CA ARG A 101 -5.19 3.66 26.87
C ARG A 101 -4.64 4.34 25.63
N PHE A 102 -5.42 4.46 24.56
CA PHE A 102 -4.92 4.94 23.26
C PHE A 102 -5.40 6.36 22.93
N LEU A 103 -6.54 6.80 23.47
CA LEU A 103 -7.14 8.09 23.13
C LEU A 103 -6.98 9.11 24.27
N HIS A 104 -7.44 8.79 25.49
CA HIS A 104 -7.31 9.70 26.63
C HIS A 104 -5.84 9.90 27.03
N ALA A 105 -5.07 8.82 27.13
CA ALA A 105 -3.65 8.87 27.48
C ALA A 105 -2.81 9.74 26.53
N THR A 106 -3.24 9.89 25.27
CA THR A 106 -2.53 10.68 24.26
C THR A 106 -3.06 12.11 24.14
N GLY A 107 -4.14 12.48 24.86
CA GLY A 107 -4.75 13.82 24.79
C GLY A 107 -5.72 14.00 23.62
N THR A 108 -6.38 12.92 23.18
CA THR A 108 -7.33 12.97 22.07
C THR A 108 -8.58 13.76 22.43
N GLU A 109 -8.92 14.75 21.61
CA GLU A 109 -10.17 15.52 21.74
C GLU A 109 -11.15 15.18 20.62
N VAL A 110 -10.62 14.92 19.42
CA VAL A 110 -11.41 14.62 18.22
C VAL A 110 -11.05 13.26 17.68
N VAL A 111 -12.04 12.41 17.42
CA VAL A 111 -11.87 11.15 16.69
C VAL A 111 -12.50 11.29 15.31
N VAL A 112 -11.72 11.04 14.26
CA VAL A 112 -12.16 11.04 12.88
C VAL A 112 -12.20 9.62 12.35
N ALA A 113 -13.38 9.11 12.04
CA ALA A 113 -13.55 7.73 11.61
C ALA A 113 -14.73 7.58 10.64
N GLY A 114 -14.69 6.53 9.81
CA GLY A 114 -15.81 6.20 8.92
C GLY A 114 -17.07 5.84 9.70
N SER A 115 -18.25 6.02 9.09
CA SER A 115 -19.56 5.75 9.71
C SER A 115 -19.75 4.31 10.18
N ASP A 116 -19.02 3.35 9.61
CA ASP A 116 -19.05 1.93 9.93
C ASP A 116 -17.91 1.50 10.87
N PHE A 117 -17.16 2.45 11.43
CA PHE A 117 -16.04 2.17 12.31
C PHE A 117 -16.47 1.42 13.57
N ARG A 118 -15.71 0.37 13.89
CA ARG A 118 -15.89 -0.45 15.09
C ARG A 118 -14.54 -0.78 15.69
N PHE A 119 -14.47 -0.84 17.02
CA PHE A 119 -13.24 -1.09 17.78
C PHE A 119 -13.51 -1.87 19.07
N GLY A 120 -12.44 -2.21 19.78
CA GLY A 120 -12.48 -3.06 20.97
C GLY A 120 -12.81 -4.52 20.66
N VAL A 121 -12.81 -5.33 21.72
CA VAL A 121 -13.04 -6.77 21.68
C VAL A 121 -14.33 -7.09 20.93
N ARG A 122 -14.25 -8.03 19.97
CA ARG A 122 -15.38 -8.44 19.11
C ARG A 122 -16.08 -7.27 18.39
N ARG A 123 -15.39 -6.15 18.15
CA ARG A 123 -15.95 -4.97 17.45
C ARG A 123 -17.16 -4.36 18.19
N SER A 124 -17.17 -4.43 19.52
CA SER A 124 -18.32 -3.99 20.33
C SER A 124 -18.43 -2.48 20.53
N GLY A 125 -17.38 -1.71 20.24
CA GLY A 125 -17.38 -0.25 20.31
C GLY A 125 -17.77 0.40 18.99
N ASP A 126 -18.38 1.59 19.07
CA ASP A 126 -18.79 2.43 17.94
C ASP A 126 -18.63 3.92 18.21
N LEU A 127 -19.04 4.74 17.25
CA LEU A 127 -18.98 6.19 17.31
C LEU A 127 -19.81 6.75 18.48
N ASP A 128 -21.02 6.22 18.72
CA ASP A 128 -21.86 6.66 19.83
C ASP A 128 -21.19 6.42 21.19
N LEU A 129 -20.44 5.32 21.33
CA LEU A 129 -19.66 5.07 22.53
C LEU A 129 -18.54 6.10 22.71
N LEU A 130 -17.83 6.47 21.63
CA LEU A 130 -16.80 7.51 21.69
C LEU A 130 -17.38 8.86 22.13
N GLU A 131 -18.56 9.23 21.63
CA GLU A 131 -19.24 10.45 22.08
C GLU A 131 -19.61 10.40 23.57
N ARG A 132 -20.13 9.26 24.06
CA ARG A 132 -20.42 9.06 25.49
C ARG A 132 -19.17 9.13 26.38
N LEU A 133 -18.01 8.77 25.84
CA LEU A 133 -16.71 8.88 26.51
C LEU A 133 -16.11 10.30 26.43
N GLY A 134 -16.81 11.24 25.79
CA GLY A 134 -16.44 12.66 25.77
C GLY A 134 -15.60 13.09 24.58
N PHE A 135 -15.39 12.22 23.57
CA PHE A 135 -14.71 12.60 22.34
C PHE A 135 -15.68 13.31 21.39
N ARG A 136 -15.20 14.35 20.71
CA ARG A 136 -15.91 14.88 19.54
C ARG A 136 -15.68 13.93 18.36
N VAL A 137 -16.74 13.35 17.81
CA VAL A 137 -16.64 12.48 16.64
C VAL A 137 -16.87 13.27 15.36
N MET A 138 -16.04 13.02 14.35
CA MET A 138 -16.21 13.54 12.99
C MET A 138 -16.25 12.39 11.99
N VAL A 139 -17.29 12.36 11.17
CA VAL A 139 -17.44 11.39 10.08
C VAL A 139 -17.17 12.10 8.76
N PRO A 140 -16.03 11.85 8.10
CA PRO A 140 -15.72 12.47 6.83
C PRO A 140 -16.63 11.92 5.72
N GLN A 141 -16.82 12.70 4.66
CA GLN A 141 -17.56 12.25 3.48
C GLN A 141 -16.85 11.04 2.86
N GLN A 142 -17.59 9.95 2.66
CA GLN A 142 -17.05 8.77 1.99
C GLN A 142 -16.82 9.05 0.50
N VAL A 143 -15.71 8.55 -0.02
CA VAL A 143 -15.44 8.55 -1.46
C VAL A 143 -16.06 7.28 -2.04
N GLU A 144 -17.16 7.43 -2.78
CA GLU A 144 -17.90 6.30 -3.34
C GLU A 144 -17.02 5.37 -4.19
N GLY A 145 -17.21 4.06 -4.02
CA GLY A 145 -16.50 3.03 -4.77
C GLY A 145 -15.02 2.82 -4.37
N VAL A 146 -14.48 3.57 -3.40
CA VAL A 146 -13.08 3.45 -2.97
C VAL A 146 -12.96 2.64 -1.70
N SER A 147 -12.26 1.50 -1.77
CA SER A 147 -11.87 0.71 -0.60
C SER A 147 -10.65 -0.16 -0.90
N SER A 148 -9.91 -0.59 0.12
CA SER A 148 -8.81 -1.55 -0.08
C SER A 148 -9.30 -2.86 -0.74
N THR A 149 -10.55 -3.28 -0.50
CA THR A 149 -11.12 -4.46 -1.17
C THR A 149 -11.33 -4.23 -2.66
N ALA A 150 -11.89 -3.08 -3.05
CA ALA A 150 -12.10 -2.74 -4.46
C ALA A 150 -10.77 -2.57 -5.21
N ILE A 151 -9.75 -2.00 -4.56
CA ILE A 151 -8.41 -1.87 -5.13
C ILE A 151 -7.80 -3.24 -5.40
N ARG A 152 -7.84 -4.17 -4.43
CA ARG A 152 -7.35 -5.54 -4.64
C ARG A 152 -8.08 -6.24 -5.79
N ALA A 153 -9.40 -6.08 -5.90
CA ALA A 153 -10.16 -6.66 -7.01
C ALA A 153 -9.69 -6.13 -8.37
N ALA A 154 -9.46 -4.81 -8.49
CA ALA A 154 -8.93 -4.22 -9.72
C ALA A 154 -7.52 -4.75 -10.07
N LEU A 155 -6.65 -4.93 -9.06
CA LEU A 155 -5.32 -5.52 -9.27
C LEU A 155 -5.40 -6.97 -9.78
N VAL A 156 -6.29 -7.78 -9.21
CA VAL A 156 -6.53 -9.17 -9.66
C VAL A 156 -7.01 -9.23 -11.11
N GLU A 157 -7.81 -8.24 -11.54
CA GLU A 157 -8.27 -8.12 -12.93
C GLU A 157 -7.16 -7.59 -13.88
N GLY A 158 -6.09 -7.00 -13.33
CA GLY A 158 -5.03 -6.33 -14.08
C GLY A 158 -5.35 -4.86 -14.43
N ASP A 159 -6.45 -4.32 -13.89
CA ASP A 159 -6.89 -2.93 -14.10
C ASP A 159 -6.19 -1.98 -13.13
N VAL A 160 -4.89 -1.76 -13.39
CA VAL A 160 -4.03 -0.88 -12.60
C VAL A 160 -4.40 0.60 -12.72
N ILE A 161 -5.12 1.00 -13.79
CA ILE A 161 -5.59 2.37 -13.99
C ILE A 161 -6.75 2.65 -13.02
N ARG A 162 -7.72 1.74 -12.92
CA ARG A 162 -8.80 1.84 -11.94
C ARG A 162 -8.26 1.80 -10.51
N ALA A 163 -7.30 0.92 -10.24
CA ALA A 163 -6.60 0.90 -8.95
C ALA A 163 -5.97 2.26 -8.63
N ALA A 164 -5.28 2.86 -9.61
CA ALA A 164 -4.68 4.18 -9.45
C ALA A 164 -5.70 5.29 -9.16
N GLY A 165 -6.86 5.26 -9.84
CA GLY A 165 -7.96 6.21 -9.61
C GLY A 165 -8.55 6.14 -8.19
N MET A 166 -8.55 4.97 -7.56
CA MET A 166 -8.98 4.77 -6.18
C MET A 166 -7.88 5.12 -5.17
N LEU A 167 -6.61 4.81 -5.49
CA LEU A 167 -5.45 5.13 -4.66
C LEU A 167 -5.13 6.63 -4.65
N GLY A 168 -5.40 7.34 -5.74
CA GLY A 168 -4.94 8.71 -5.95
C GLY A 168 -3.47 8.80 -6.40
N ARG A 169 -2.87 7.66 -6.75
CA ARG A 169 -1.51 7.48 -7.26
C ARG A 169 -1.41 6.14 -8.00
N PRO A 170 -0.43 5.92 -8.89
CA PRO A 170 -0.16 4.59 -9.44
C PRO A 170 0.02 3.55 -8.33
N PHE A 171 -0.37 2.31 -8.61
CA PHE A 171 -0.02 1.20 -7.70
C PHE A 171 1.49 0.99 -7.73
N GLU A 172 2.07 0.63 -6.59
CA GLU A 172 3.52 0.46 -6.43
C GLU A 172 3.82 -0.97 -6.01
N LEU A 173 4.78 -1.61 -6.67
CA LEU A 173 5.41 -2.84 -6.18
C LEU A 173 6.61 -2.42 -5.32
N ASP A 174 6.59 -2.80 -4.04
CA ASP A 174 7.61 -2.48 -3.04
C ASP A 174 8.42 -3.72 -2.69
N GLY A 175 9.61 -3.87 -3.27
CA GLY A 175 10.41 -5.08 -3.11
C GLY A 175 11.90 -4.82 -3.03
N ILE A 176 12.65 -5.89 -2.75
CA ILE A 176 14.13 -5.88 -2.74
C ILE A 176 14.63 -6.47 -4.04
N VAL A 177 15.60 -5.82 -4.68
CA VAL A 177 16.23 -6.38 -5.88
C VAL A 177 17.18 -7.51 -5.48
N VAL A 178 16.92 -8.69 -6.01
CA VAL A 178 17.65 -9.93 -5.73
C VAL A 178 18.34 -10.46 -6.98
N THR A 179 19.29 -11.37 -6.80
CA THR A 179 19.91 -12.09 -7.91
C THR A 179 18.89 -13.05 -8.51
N GLY A 180 18.67 -12.97 -9.83
CA GLY A 180 17.90 -13.95 -10.60
C GLY A 180 18.72 -14.60 -11.71
N ASP A 181 18.06 -15.21 -12.69
CA ASP A 181 18.71 -16.01 -13.75
C ASP A 181 19.56 -15.19 -14.75
N GLN A 182 19.55 -13.85 -14.66
CA GLN A 182 20.29 -12.90 -15.51
C GLN A 182 20.08 -13.04 -17.04
N ARG A 183 19.06 -13.80 -17.48
CA ARG A 183 18.78 -14.07 -18.91
C ARG A 183 18.46 -12.82 -19.73
N GLY A 184 17.85 -11.78 -19.14
CA GLY A 184 17.58 -10.53 -19.85
C GLY A 184 18.87 -9.83 -20.30
N GLY A 185 19.95 -9.93 -19.51
CA GLY A 185 21.23 -9.30 -19.82
C GLY A 185 21.87 -9.85 -21.11
N THR A 186 21.77 -11.15 -21.37
CA THR A 186 22.28 -11.76 -22.61
C THR A 186 21.49 -11.33 -23.85
N LEU A 187 20.22 -10.93 -23.67
CA LEU A 187 19.33 -10.45 -24.74
C LEU A 187 19.42 -8.94 -24.98
N GLY A 188 20.26 -8.21 -24.23
CA GLY A 188 20.39 -6.75 -24.30
C GLY A 188 19.40 -5.96 -23.44
N TYR A 189 18.60 -6.64 -22.60
CA TYR A 189 17.58 -6.05 -21.73
C TYR A 189 17.79 -6.49 -20.27
N PRO A 190 18.82 -5.97 -19.58
CA PRO A 190 19.15 -6.39 -18.22
C PRO A 190 18.01 -6.08 -17.23
N THR A 191 17.29 -7.10 -16.78
CA THR A 191 16.20 -6.95 -15.80
C THR A 191 16.71 -7.08 -14.37
N ALA A 192 16.16 -6.26 -13.47
CA ALA A 192 16.29 -6.48 -12.04
C ALA A 192 15.23 -7.52 -11.62
N ASN A 193 15.59 -8.49 -10.78
CA ASN A 193 14.60 -9.42 -10.22
C ASN A 193 14.12 -8.85 -8.89
N LEU A 194 12.82 -8.56 -8.78
CA LEU A 194 12.24 -7.93 -7.61
C LEU A 194 11.59 -8.99 -6.72
N PHE A 195 12.15 -9.19 -5.53
CA PHE A 195 11.52 -10.00 -4.49
C PHE A 195 10.45 -9.17 -3.78
N LEU A 196 9.21 -9.63 -3.87
CA LEU A 196 8.05 -9.05 -3.21
C LEU A 196 7.61 -9.98 -2.07
N GLU A 197 7.35 -9.43 -0.88
CA GLU A 197 6.86 -10.24 0.23
C GLU A 197 5.57 -11.00 -0.17
N PRO A 198 5.41 -12.29 0.20
CA PRO A 198 4.29 -13.11 -0.28
C PRO A 198 2.90 -12.59 0.08
N ASN A 199 2.80 -11.80 1.16
CA ASN A 199 1.55 -11.19 1.63
C ASN A 199 1.29 -9.82 1.01
N LEU A 200 2.06 -9.35 0.02
CA LEU A 200 1.77 -8.13 -0.72
C LEU A 200 0.95 -8.43 -1.99
N SER A 201 0.01 -7.54 -2.28
CA SER A 201 -0.76 -7.55 -3.52
C SER A 201 0.15 -7.37 -4.72
N CYS A 202 -0.16 -8.09 -5.79
CA CYS A 202 0.49 -7.92 -7.07
C CYS A 202 -0.58 -7.95 -8.16
N PRO A 203 -0.48 -7.09 -9.19
CA PRO A 203 -1.37 -7.15 -10.32
C PRO A 203 -1.37 -8.53 -10.98
N ARG A 204 -2.43 -8.81 -11.75
CA ARG A 204 -2.52 -9.97 -12.64
C ARG A 204 -1.24 -10.17 -13.44
N TYR A 205 -0.88 -11.41 -13.74
CA TYR A 205 0.28 -11.67 -14.61
C TYR A 205 0.15 -11.01 -15.98
N GLY A 206 1.28 -10.58 -16.52
CA GLY A 206 1.37 -9.82 -17.76
C GLY A 206 2.57 -8.88 -17.79
N ILE A 207 2.65 -8.12 -18.88
CA ILE A 207 3.65 -7.09 -19.10
C ILE A 207 3.00 -5.72 -18.85
N TYR A 208 3.69 -4.89 -18.07
CA TYR A 208 3.23 -3.57 -17.67
C TYR A 208 4.25 -2.50 -18.04
N ALA A 209 3.76 -1.29 -18.31
CA ALA A 209 4.60 -0.11 -18.32
C ALA A 209 4.50 0.60 -16.97
N GLY A 210 5.59 1.25 -16.57
CA GLY A 210 5.70 1.85 -15.25
C GLY A 210 6.91 2.76 -15.13
N SER A 211 7.31 3.04 -13.88
CA SER A 211 8.58 3.72 -13.61
C SER A 211 9.19 3.29 -12.29
N ALA A 212 10.50 3.42 -12.19
CA ALA A 212 11.25 3.24 -10.95
C ALA A 212 12.50 4.14 -11.00
N ARG A 213 12.87 4.76 -9.87
CA ARG A 213 14.05 5.65 -9.77
C ARG A 213 14.11 6.76 -10.83
N GLY A 214 12.95 7.25 -11.28
CA GLY A 214 12.86 8.28 -12.33
C GLY A 214 13.02 7.76 -13.77
N HIS A 215 13.29 6.47 -13.95
CA HIS A 215 13.35 5.81 -15.25
C HIS A 215 12.02 5.13 -15.57
N ARG A 216 11.63 5.14 -16.84
CA ARG A 216 10.53 4.29 -17.32
C ARG A 216 10.93 2.83 -17.17
N ALA A 217 9.97 1.97 -16.84
CA ALA A 217 10.22 0.56 -16.62
C ALA A 217 9.22 -0.30 -17.38
N ALA A 218 9.72 -1.27 -18.15
CA ALA A 218 8.93 -2.38 -18.67
C ALA A 218 8.97 -3.49 -17.62
N VAL A 219 7.82 -3.89 -17.09
CA VAL A 219 7.74 -4.79 -15.94
C VAL A 219 7.07 -6.09 -16.36
N SER A 220 7.81 -7.19 -16.30
CA SER A 220 7.24 -8.53 -16.45
C SER A 220 6.77 -9.04 -15.10
N ILE A 221 5.52 -9.49 -15.00
CA ILE A 221 4.95 -10.13 -13.81
C ILE A 221 4.43 -11.49 -14.24
N GLY A 222 5.02 -12.56 -13.70
CA GLY A 222 4.71 -13.92 -14.09
C GLY A 222 4.99 -14.95 -13.00
N THR A 223 5.22 -16.19 -13.44
CA THR A 223 5.60 -17.31 -12.57
C THR A 223 6.86 -17.98 -13.07
N ASN A 224 7.63 -18.61 -12.17
CA ASN A 224 8.74 -19.45 -12.57
C ASN A 224 8.25 -20.90 -12.88
N PRO A 225 8.30 -21.37 -14.13
CA PRO A 225 7.87 -22.73 -14.48
C PRO A 225 8.77 -23.82 -13.88
N HIS A 226 10.05 -23.50 -13.60
CA HIS A 226 11.04 -24.47 -13.14
C HIS A 226 10.93 -24.83 -11.65
N TYR A 227 10.20 -24.04 -10.85
CA TYR A 227 9.98 -24.26 -9.42
C TYR A 227 8.51 -24.55 -9.10
N GLY A 228 7.88 -25.42 -9.91
CA GLY A 228 6.50 -25.87 -9.67
C GLY A 228 5.42 -24.80 -9.87
N GLY A 229 5.74 -23.67 -10.51
CA GLY A 229 4.78 -22.67 -10.97
C GLY A 229 4.12 -21.83 -9.87
N THR A 230 4.62 -21.87 -8.63
CA THR A 230 4.02 -21.14 -7.49
C THR A 230 4.76 -19.86 -7.13
N GLU A 231 6.03 -19.71 -7.53
CA GLU A 231 6.82 -18.54 -7.18
C GLU A 231 6.60 -17.41 -8.20
N ARG A 232 6.08 -16.29 -7.70
CA ARG A 232 5.83 -15.06 -8.44
C ARG A 232 7.18 -14.45 -8.86
N ARG A 233 7.35 -14.17 -10.15
CA ARG A 233 8.55 -13.53 -10.71
C ARG A 233 8.20 -12.14 -11.19
N ILE A 234 8.91 -11.14 -10.69
CA ILE A 234 8.71 -9.73 -11.05
C ILE A 234 10.03 -9.19 -11.58
N GLU A 235 10.04 -8.76 -12.84
CA GLU A 235 11.25 -8.36 -13.54
C GLU A 235 11.07 -6.99 -14.20
N PRO A 236 11.31 -5.90 -13.47
CA PRO A 236 11.44 -4.58 -14.07
C PRO A 236 12.74 -4.46 -14.88
N TYR A 237 12.60 -4.02 -16.12
CA TYR A 237 13.65 -3.48 -16.96
C TYR A 237 13.56 -1.96 -16.96
N LEU A 238 14.49 -1.27 -16.29
CA LEU A 238 14.55 0.19 -16.26
C LEU A 238 15.22 0.69 -17.54
N LEU A 239 14.48 1.42 -18.36
CA LEU A 239 14.97 1.98 -19.62
C LEU A 239 16.04 3.03 -19.35
N ASP A 240 17.12 2.96 -20.12
CA ASP A 240 18.21 3.93 -20.11
C ASP A 240 18.87 4.10 -18.73
N PHE A 241 18.73 3.10 -17.84
CA PHE A 241 19.37 3.08 -16.53
C PHE A 241 20.72 2.35 -16.60
N GLU A 242 21.74 2.98 -16.03
CA GLU A 242 23.05 2.38 -15.82
C GLU A 242 23.36 2.33 -14.33
N GLY A 243 23.76 1.16 -13.83
CA GLY A 243 24.11 0.97 -12.42
C GLY A 243 23.77 -0.41 -11.89
N ASN A 244 23.99 -0.59 -10.60
CA ASN A 244 23.66 -1.81 -9.87
C ASN A 244 22.55 -1.51 -8.85
N LEU A 245 21.50 -2.33 -8.85
CA LEU A 245 20.39 -2.21 -7.90
C LEU A 245 20.35 -3.36 -6.88
N TYR A 246 21.25 -4.35 -6.97
CA TYR A 246 21.21 -5.54 -6.11
C TYR A 246 21.27 -5.19 -4.62
N GLY A 247 20.33 -5.77 -3.86
CA GLY A 247 20.17 -5.54 -2.44
C GLY A 247 19.43 -4.24 -2.09
N GLU A 248 19.12 -3.38 -3.06
CA GLU A 248 18.36 -2.15 -2.80
C GLU A 248 16.85 -2.41 -2.79
N ARG A 249 16.14 -1.66 -1.93
CA ARG A 249 14.70 -1.52 -2.01
C ARG A 249 14.34 -0.71 -3.26
N LEU A 250 13.43 -1.23 -4.07
CA LEU A 250 12.97 -0.62 -5.30
C LEU A 250 11.43 -0.53 -5.28
N LEU A 251 10.94 0.70 -5.35
CA LEU A 251 9.53 1.00 -5.61
C LEU A 251 9.32 1.12 -7.12
N VAL A 252 8.47 0.26 -7.67
CA VAL A 252 8.10 0.28 -9.09
C VAL A 252 6.66 0.72 -9.22
N GLU A 253 6.43 1.93 -9.74
CA GLU A 253 5.09 2.38 -10.13
C GLU A 253 4.60 1.56 -11.33
N VAL A 254 3.36 1.09 -11.28
CA VAL A 254 2.69 0.36 -12.36
C VAL A 254 1.64 1.28 -12.97
N TRP A 255 1.82 1.64 -14.24
CA TRP A 255 1.02 2.66 -14.92
C TRP A 255 -0.11 2.05 -15.74
N GLU A 256 0.22 1.10 -16.61
CA GLU A 256 -0.74 0.45 -17.48
C GLU A 256 -0.30 -0.98 -17.81
N ARG A 257 -1.28 -1.82 -18.13
CA ARG A 257 -1.05 -3.19 -18.60
C ARG A 257 -0.91 -3.18 -20.12
N LEU A 258 0.20 -3.67 -20.63
CA LEU A 258 0.48 -3.72 -22.07
C LEU A 258 -0.10 -4.98 -22.72
N ARG A 259 0.14 -6.16 -22.12
CA ARG A 259 -0.31 -7.45 -22.66
C ARG A 259 -0.23 -8.59 -21.64
N ASP A 260 -0.83 -9.72 -21.97
CA ASP A 260 -0.60 -11.00 -21.29
C ASP A 260 0.82 -11.54 -21.55
N GLU A 261 1.28 -12.45 -20.68
CA GLU A 261 2.46 -13.27 -20.94
C GLU A 261 2.26 -14.17 -22.17
N ALA A 262 3.34 -14.46 -22.88
CA ALA A 262 3.30 -15.30 -24.07
C ALA A 262 4.55 -16.18 -24.13
N VAL A 263 4.41 -17.38 -24.70
CA VAL A 263 5.52 -18.26 -25.08
C VAL A 263 5.92 -17.93 -26.51
N PHE A 264 7.22 -17.92 -26.80
CA PHE A 264 7.75 -17.61 -28.12
C PHE A 264 8.46 -18.84 -28.70
N ASP A 265 8.27 -19.07 -30.00
CA ASP A 265 8.83 -20.22 -30.72
C ASP A 265 10.32 -20.07 -31.05
N SER A 266 10.89 -18.86 -30.90
CA SER A 266 12.31 -18.58 -31.08
C SER A 266 12.81 -17.41 -30.23
N GLU A 267 14.13 -17.32 -30.06
CA GLU A 267 14.78 -16.20 -29.35
C GLU A 267 14.59 -14.88 -30.10
N GLU A 268 14.63 -14.90 -31.44
CA GLU A 268 14.41 -13.71 -32.26
C GLU A 268 12.99 -13.17 -32.10
N ALA A 269 11.99 -14.07 -32.02
CA ALA A 269 10.60 -13.69 -31.78
C ALA A 269 10.41 -13.06 -30.39
N LEU A 270 11.08 -13.61 -29.36
CA LEU A 270 11.10 -13.05 -28.02
C LEU A 270 11.73 -11.64 -28.01
N VAL A 271 12.93 -11.48 -28.58
CA VAL A 271 13.64 -10.18 -28.65
C VAL A 271 12.80 -9.14 -29.39
N ALA A 272 12.18 -9.51 -30.51
CA ALA A 272 11.31 -8.61 -31.27
C ALA A 272 10.04 -8.20 -30.50
N GLN A 273 9.51 -9.05 -29.62
CA GLN A 273 8.42 -8.65 -28.73
C GLN A 273 8.91 -7.74 -27.60
N ILE A 274 10.05 -8.03 -26.97
CA ILE A 274 10.62 -7.18 -25.93
C ILE A 274 10.87 -5.77 -26.46
N ALA A 275 11.42 -5.62 -27.67
CA ALA A 275 11.60 -4.33 -28.32
C ALA A 275 10.29 -3.54 -28.44
N ARG A 276 9.20 -4.21 -28.86
CA ARG A 276 7.86 -3.59 -28.95
C ARG A 276 7.32 -3.19 -27.58
N ASP A 277 7.54 -4.00 -26.55
CA ASP A 277 7.11 -3.69 -25.18
C ASP A 277 7.89 -2.49 -24.61
N VAL A 278 9.18 -2.37 -24.93
CA VAL A 278 10.03 -1.22 -24.60
C VAL A 278 9.54 0.04 -25.31
N ASP A 279 9.24 -0.03 -26.61
CA ASP A 279 8.71 1.11 -27.36
C ASP A 279 7.33 1.54 -26.84
N ALA A 280 6.45 0.60 -26.50
CA ALA A 280 5.19 0.90 -25.83
C ALA A 280 5.43 1.58 -24.47
N THR A 281 6.36 1.06 -23.68
CA THR A 281 6.77 1.63 -22.39
C THR A 281 7.33 3.05 -22.52
N ARG A 282 8.06 3.38 -23.59
CA ARG A 282 8.53 4.75 -23.87
C ARG A 282 7.38 5.73 -24.09
N ASN A 283 6.29 5.25 -24.69
CA ASN A 283 5.11 6.06 -25.02
C ASN A 283 4.03 6.07 -23.93
N ALA A 284 4.11 5.15 -22.95
CA ALA A 284 3.18 5.03 -21.84
C ALA A 284 3.01 6.33 -21.07
N ARG A 285 1.85 6.53 -20.44
CA ARG A 285 1.60 7.72 -19.60
C ARG A 285 1.30 7.29 -18.17
N ARG A 286 1.97 7.96 -17.23
CA ARG A 286 1.60 7.87 -15.81
C ARG A 286 0.11 8.25 -15.66
N PRO A 287 -0.74 7.41 -15.06
CA PRO A 287 -2.17 7.69 -14.93
C PRO A 287 -2.43 9.05 -14.29
N ALA A 288 -3.31 9.83 -14.92
CA ALA A 288 -3.78 11.07 -14.34
C ALA A 288 -4.73 10.75 -13.18
N VAL A 289 -4.26 11.00 -11.97
CA VAL A 289 -5.01 10.82 -10.73
C VAL A 289 -5.39 12.19 -10.21
N GLY A 290 -6.69 12.44 -10.04
CA GLY A 290 -7.17 13.70 -9.47
C GLY A 290 -6.65 13.83 -8.04
N ARG A 291 -6.01 14.97 -7.74
CA ARG A 291 -5.72 15.40 -6.37
C ARG A 291 -7.03 15.78 -5.69
#